data_AF-A0A7W1R718-F1
#
_entry.id   AF-A0A7W1R718-F1
#
_cell.length_a   1.000
_cell.length_b   1.000
_cell.length_c   1.000
_cell.angle_alpha   90.00
_cell.angle_beta   90.00
_cell.angle_gamma   90.00
#
_symmetry.space_group_name_H-M   'P 1'
#
loop_
_entity.id
_entity.type
_entity.pdbx_description
1 polymer ?
#
loop_
_entity_poly.entity_id
_entity_poly.type
_entity_poly.pdbx_seq_one_letter_code
_entity_poly.pdbx_strand_id
1 'polypeptide(L)'
;MTDPDLVPVPAPPSVARTRSPTGAAVVGELRRARQHRRLGDQEWFDVAYRVYLVALAAGAAIIAASDAVNDAVVTSTTVADITRHGPGALGLIAAVAVAAGLRSGANGGPVALEPPDVRHLLLAPISRGVVMRRPVAQRIRSTAAAGALVGVVAGVLAARRLPGSATAWAAAGA
;
A
#
# COMPACT_ATOMS: atom_id res chain seq x y z
N MET A 1 56.19 -55.50 -16.61
CA MET A 1 55.17 -55.96 -15.64
C MET A 1 54.05 -54.94 -15.71
N THR A 2 53.21 -55.12 -16.72
CA THR A 2 52.17 -54.18 -17.16
C THR A 2 50.86 -54.85 -16.79
N ASP A 3 50.14 -54.28 -15.84
CA ASP A 3 48.90 -54.82 -15.31
C ASP A 3 47.79 -54.70 -16.38
N PRO A 4 47.29 -55.82 -16.94
CA PRO A 4 46.34 -55.79 -18.06
C PRO A 4 44.88 -55.55 -17.64
N ASP A 5 44.56 -55.40 -16.35
CA ASP A 5 43.17 -55.39 -15.84
C ASP A 5 42.65 -54.03 -15.35
N LEU A 6 43.23 -52.91 -15.80
CA LEU A 6 42.63 -51.59 -15.57
C LEU A 6 41.41 -51.36 -16.48
N VAL A 7 40.27 -51.89 -16.07
CA VAL A 7 38.96 -51.55 -16.63
C VAL A 7 38.74 -50.04 -16.44
N PRO A 8 38.53 -49.26 -17.53
CA PRO A 8 38.28 -47.84 -17.39
C PRO A 8 36.99 -47.63 -16.60
N VAL A 9 37.10 -46.99 -15.44
CA VAL A 9 35.94 -46.57 -14.65
C VAL A 9 35.10 -45.64 -15.53
N PRO A 10 33.82 -45.96 -15.80
CA PRO A 10 32.98 -45.11 -16.63
C PRO A 10 32.88 -43.74 -15.97
N ALA A 11 33.16 -42.69 -16.76
CA ALA A 11 33.01 -41.32 -16.29
C ALA A 11 31.58 -41.14 -15.73
N PRO A 12 31.41 -40.53 -14.55
CA PRO A 12 30.10 -40.36 -13.97
C PRO A 12 29.21 -39.62 -14.98
N PRO A 13 27.92 -40.00 -15.11
CA PRO A 13 27.02 -39.34 -16.03
C PRO A 13 27.03 -37.84 -15.73
N SER A 14 27.33 -37.03 -16.75
CA SER A 14 27.31 -35.58 -16.63
C SER A 14 25.86 -35.16 -16.38
N VAL A 15 25.49 -35.01 -15.10
CA VAL A 15 24.19 -34.49 -14.72
C VAL A 15 24.14 -33.07 -15.24
N ALA A 16 23.35 -32.84 -16.29
CA ALA A 16 23.09 -31.51 -16.79
C ALA A 16 22.55 -30.68 -15.62
N ARG A 17 23.33 -29.72 -15.13
CA ARG A 17 22.89 -28.78 -14.10
C ARG A 17 21.76 -27.96 -14.70
N THR A 18 20.53 -28.43 -14.54
CA THR A 18 19.34 -27.58 -14.69
C THR A 18 19.58 -26.37 -13.81
N ARG A 19 19.51 -25.16 -14.39
CA ARG A 19 19.61 -23.93 -13.61
C ARG A 19 18.54 -24.00 -12.54
N SER A 20 18.95 -24.23 -11.29
CA SER A 20 18.02 -24.15 -10.18
C SER A 20 17.40 -22.76 -10.21
N PRO A 21 16.07 -22.64 -10.17
CA PRO A 21 15.42 -21.34 -10.17
C PRO A 21 16.02 -20.51 -9.04
N THR A 22 16.39 -19.26 -9.35
CA THR A 22 16.92 -18.34 -8.34
C THR A 22 15.93 -18.20 -7.19
N GLY A 23 16.41 -17.99 -5.95
CA GLY A 23 15.52 -17.88 -4.79
C GLY A 23 14.41 -16.83 -4.97
N ALA A 24 14.64 -15.77 -5.76
CA ALA A 24 13.64 -14.78 -6.11
C ALA A 24 12.49 -15.35 -6.98
N ALA A 25 12.81 -16.22 -7.95
CA ALA A 25 11.80 -16.86 -8.81
C ALA A 25 10.91 -17.81 -8.00
N VAL A 26 11.52 -18.61 -7.12
CA VAL A 26 10.81 -19.54 -6.22
C VAL A 26 9.87 -18.80 -5.27
N VAL A 27 10.32 -17.68 -4.68
CA VAL A 27 9.46 -16.83 -3.84
C VAL A 27 8.29 -16.24 -4.64
N GLY A 28 8.53 -15.86 -5.89
CA GLY A 28 7.49 -15.37 -6.80
C GLY A 28 6.39 -16.41 -7.07
N GLU A 29 6.78 -17.65 -7.35
CA GLU A 29 5.87 -18.77 -7.59
C GLU A 29 5.07 -19.13 -6.33
N LEU A 30 5.72 -19.26 -5.18
CA LEU A 30 5.07 -19.52 -3.90
C LEU A 30 4.02 -18.46 -3.58
N ARG A 31 4.33 -17.18 -3.81
CA ARG A 31 3.40 -16.07 -3.57
C ARG A 31 2.20 -16.11 -4.50
N ARG A 32 2.38 -16.41 -5.79
CA ARG A 32 1.25 -16.58 -6.73
C ARG A 32 0.34 -17.72 -6.31
N ALA A 33 0.92 -18.87 -5.93
CA ALA A 33 0.15 -20.02 -5.48
C ALA A 33 -0.64 -19.74 -4.20
N ARG A 34 -0.06 -19.04 -3.23
CA ARG A 34 -0.76 -18.60 -2.01
C ARG A 34 -1.87 -17.59 -2.29
N GLN A 35 -1.60 -16.60 -3.15
CA GLN A 35 -2.59 -15.59 -3.53
C GLN A 35 -3.83 -16.23 -4.15
N HIS A 36 -3.63 -17.23 -5.02
CA HIS A 36 -4.74 -17.96 -5.64
C HIS A 36 -5.61 -18.71 -4.62
N ARG A 37 -5.02 -19.24 -3.54
CA ARG A 37 -5.77 -19.92 -2.47
C ARG A 37 -6.52 -18.93 -1.57
N ARG A 38 -5.87 -17.83 -1.18
CA ARG A 38 -6.48 -16.81 -0.30
C ARG A 38 -7.70 -16.13 -0.94
N LEU A 39 -7.70 -15.93 -2.25
CA LEU A 39 -8.83 -15.33 -2.96
C LEU A 39 -10.09 -16.22 -2.97
N GLY A 40 -9.96 -17.52 -2.73
CA GLY A 40 -11.08 -18.45 -2.61
C GLY A 40 -11.73 -18.47 -1.22
N ASP A 41 -10.94 -18.22 -0.16
CA ASP A 41 -11.37 -18.36 1.24
C ASP A 41 -11.69 -17.02 1.93
N GLN A 42 -11.33 -15.90 1.32
CA GLN A 42 -11.57 -14.60 1.96
C GLN A 42 -13.07 -14.29 1.92
N GLU A 43 -13.68 -14.29 3.11
CA GLU A 43 -15.07 -13.88 3.36
C GLU A 43 -15.31 -12.50 2.73
N TRP A 44 -15.87 -12.50 1.52
CA TRP A 44 -16.22 -11.30 0.77
C TRP A 44 -17.05 -10.30 1.62
N PHE A 45 -17.74 -10.82 2.64
CA PHE A 45 -18.47 -10.05 3.64
C PHE A 45 -17.55 -9.14 4.49
N ASP A 46 -16.40 -9.60 4.99
CA ASP A 46 -15.47 -8.75 5.75
C ASP A 46 -14.94 -7.60 4.88
N VAL A 47 -14.65 -7.90 3.61
CA VAL A 47 -14.19 -6.90 2.65
C VAL A 47 -15.29 -5.88 2.38
N ALA A 48 -16.52 -6.34 2.11
CA ALA A 48 -17.67 -5.47 1.87
C ALA A 48 -17.99 -4.60 3.10
N TYR A 49 -17.97 -5.18 4.29
CA TYR A 49 -18.21 -4.48 5.56
C TYR A 49 -17.15 -3.40 5.80
N ARG A 50 -15.87 -3.70 5.56
CA ARG A 50 -14.79 -2.73 5.69
C ARG A 50 -14.91 -1.58 4.69
N VAL A 51 -15.26 -1.87 3.44
CA VAL A 51 -15.52 -0.85 2.42
C VAL A 51 -16.71 0.02 2.82
N TYR A 52 -17.78 -0.59 3.34
CA TYR A 52 -18.94 0.11 3.87
C TYR A 52 -18.56 1.08 5.01
N LEU A 53 -17.77 0.64 6.00
CA LEU A 53 -17.33 1.50 7.10
C LEU A 53 -16.49 2.69 6.61
N VAL A 54 -15.57 2.46 5.67
CA VAL A 54 -14.75 3.53 5.09
C VAL A 54 -15.62 4.50 4.30
N ALA A 55 -16.57 4.02 3.50
CA ALA A 55 -17.49 4.86 2.75
C ALA A 55 -18.38 5.69 3.68
N LEU A 56 -18.86 5.11 4.77
CA LEU A 56 -19.68 5.79 5.77
C LEU A 56 -18.88 6.89 6.49
N ALA A 57 -17.65 6.59 6.93
CA ALA A 57 -16.77 7.57 7.55
C ALA A 57 -16.40 8.71 6.59
N ALA A 58 -16.07 8.39 5.33
CA ALA A 58 -15.77 9.37 4.30
C ALA A 58 -17.00 10.26 4.00
N GLY A 59 -18.19 9.66 3.90
CA GLY A 59 -19.44 10.40 3.73
C GLY A 59 -19.71 11.37 4.89
N ALA A 60 -19.52 10.91 6.13
CA ALA A 60 -19.67 11.77 7.32
C ALA A 60 -18.65 12.92 7.31
N ALA A 61 -17.41 12.65 6.93
CA ALA A 61 -16.37 13.68 6.80
C ALA A 61 -16.72 14.71 5.71
N ILE A 62 -17.26 14.27 4.57
CA ILE A 62 -17.72 15.17 3.50
C ILE A 62 -18.88 16.05 3.97
N ILE A 63 -19.85 15.48 4.68
CA ILE A 63 -20.98 16.24 5.23
C ILE A 63 -20.48 17.28 6.23
N ALA A 64 -19.62 16.88 7.18
CA ALA A 64 -19.04 17.80 8.15
C ALA A 64 -18.20 18.90 7.48
N ALA A 65 -17.43 18.57 6.45
CA ALA A 65 -16.68 19.54 5.66
C ALA A 65 -17.62 20.49 4.88
N SER A 66 -18.75 19.98 4.38
CA SER A 66 -19.74 20.80 3.67
C SER A 66 -20.44 21.79 4.61
N ASP A 67 -20.76 21.36 5.84
CA ASP A 67 -21.37 22.21 6.87
C ASP A 67 -20.39 23.29 7.38
N ALA A 68 -19.12 22.92 7.53
CA ALA A 68 -18.06 23.86 7.91
C ALA A 68 -17.81 24.93 6.82
N VAL A 69 -18.15 24.65 5.56
CA VAL A 69 -17.99 25.56 4.42
C VAL A 69 -19.31 26.30 4.17
N ASN A 70 -19.60 27.29 5.01
CA ASN A 70 -20.81 28.11 4.90
C ASN A 70 -20.94 28.80 3.52
N ASP A 71 -22.17 29.03 3.05
CA ASP A 71 -22.49 29.55 1.70
C ASP A 71 -22.30 31.07 1.53
N ALA A 72 -21.65 31.72 2.50
CA ALA A 72 -21.34 33.14 2.43
C ALA A 72 -20.19 33.41 1.44
N VAL A 73 -20.32 34.49 0.66
CA VAL A 73 -19.26 34.97 -0.25
C VAL A 73 -17.97 35.17 0.54
N VAL A 74 -16.85 34.68 0.00
CA VAL A 74 -15.52 34.77 0.62
C VAL A 74 -15.18 36.23 0.91
N THR A 75 -15.24 36.61 2.18
CA THR A 75 -14.89 37.96 2.64
C THR A 75 -13.40 38.02 2.94
N SER A 76 -12.78 39.21 2.88
CA SER A 76 -11.35 39.41 3.21
C SER A 76 -10.98 38.91 4.60
N THR A 77 -11.91 38.96 5.55
CA THR A 77 -11.78 38.40 6.90
C THR A 77 -11.70 36.87 6.89
N THR A 78 -12.52 36.19 6.09
CA THR A 78 -12.48 34.73 5.91
C THR A 78 -11.14 34.27 5.32
N VAL A 79 -10.58 35.02 4.38
CA VAL A 79 -9.26 34.72 3.81
C VAL A 79 -8.17 34.84 4.87
N ALA A 80 -8.23 35.88 5.72
CA ALA A 80 -7.29 36.07 6.82
C ALA A 80 -7.38 34.94 7.87
N ASP A 81 -8.59 34.47 8.18
CA ASP A 81 -8.79 33.36 9.11
C ASP A 81 -8.30 32.02 8.54
N ILE A 82 -8.54 31.76 7.25
CA ILE A 82 -8.02 30.56 6.55
C ILE A 82 -6.50 30.59 6.48
N THR A 83 -5.87 31.73 6.17
CA THR A 83 -4.40 31.81 6.15
C THR A 83 -3.80 31.65 7.54
N ARG A 84 -4.48 32.12 8.59
CA ARG A 84 -3.98 32.03 9.97
C ARG A 84 -4.19 30.65 10.60
N HIS A 85 -5.33 30.00 10.37
CA HIS A 85 -5.72 28.77 11.06
C HIS A 85 -5.77 27.53 10.15
N GLY A 86 -5.90 27.71 8.84
CA GLY A 86 -5.96 26.64 7.84
C GLY A 86 -4.76 25.68 7.91
N PRO A 87 -3.50 26.16 7.96
CA PRO A 87 -2.34 25.29 8.11
C PRO A 87 -2.37 24.45 9.39
N GLY A 88 -2.85 25.01 10.50
CA GLY A 88 -2.98 24.31 11.78
C GLY A 88 -4.05 23.22 11.74
N ALA A 89 -5.21 23.51 11.14
CA ALA A 89 -6.28 22.53 10.94
C ALA A 89 -5.85 21.39 10.00
N LEU A 90 -5.17 21.71 8.89
CA LEU A 90 -4.59 20.70 7.98
C LEU A 90 -3.51 19.87 8.69
N GLY A 91 -2.66 20.51 9.48
CA GLY A 91 -1.65 19.83 10.30
C GLY A 91 -2.28 18.87 11.31
N LEU A 92 -3.39 19.26 11.94
CA LEU A 92 -4.13 18.40 12.87
C LEU A 92 -4.77 17.21 12.16
N ILE A 93 -5.42 17.43 11.02
CA ILE A 93 -5.99 16.36 10.19
C ILE A 93 -4.89 15.38 9.75
N ALA A 94 -3.76 15.89 9.28
CA ALA A 94 -2.60 15.08 8.91
C ALA A 94 -2.06 14.28 10.10
N ALA A 95 -1.93 14.91 11.28
CA ALA A 95 -1.47 14.24 12.49
C ALA A 95 -2.43 13.13 12.93
N VAL A 96 -3.75 13.36 12.88
CA VAL A 96 -4.78 12.36 13.17
C VAL A 96 -4.73 11.22 12.16
N ALA A 97 -4.60 11.52 10.87
CA ALA A 97 -4.48 10.51 9.83
C ALA A 97 -3.21 9.64 10.02
N VAL A 98 -2.08 10.26 10.36
CA VAL A 98 -0.84 9.55 10.69
C VAL A 98 -1.02 8.71 11.96
N ALA A 99 -1.57 9.27 13.03
CA ALA A 99 -1.80 8.55 14.29
C ALA A 99 -2.76 7.38 14.10
N ALA A 100 -3.86 7.58 13.38
CA ALA A 100 -4.80 6.53 13.01
C ALA A 100 -4.13 5.47 12.11
N GLY A 101 -3.31 5.88 11.14
CA GLY A 101 -2.57 4.96 10.28
C GLY A 101 -1.50 4.13 11.01
N LEU A 102 -0.84 4.71 12.01
CA LEU A 102 0.11 4.02 12.89
C LEU A 102 -0.61 3.10 13.87
N ARG A 103 -1.73 3.55 14.46
CA ARG A 103 -2.53 2.79 15.45
C ARG A 103 -3.34 1.66 14.81
N SER A 104 -3.89 1.90 13.63
CA SER A 104 -4.74 0.97 12.89
C SER A 104 -3.96 0.12 11.90
N GLY A 105 -2.62 0.05 12.00
CA GLY A 105 -1.80 -0.81 11.16
C GLY A 105 -2.48 -2.17 11.07
N ALA A 106 -3.05 -2.50 9.90
CA ALA A 106 -4.11 -3.51 9.78
C ALA A 106 -3.71 -4.93 10.22
N ASN A 107 -2.45 -5.13 10.63
CA ASN A 107 -1.89 -6.31 11.29
C ASN A 107 -0.65 -5.97 12.19
N GLY A 108 -0.56 -4.79 12.83
CA GLY A 108 0.46 -4.52 13.86
C GLY A 108 1.76 -3.77 13.45
N GLY A 109 1.78 -3.05 12.32
CA GLY A 109 2.92 -2.18 11.95
C GLY A 109 2.83 -1.55 10.55
N PRO A 110 3.72 -0.61 10.19
CA PRO A 110 3.71 0.08 8.89
C PRO A 110 3.88 -0.87 7.69
N VAL A 111 4.52 -2.03 7.89
CA VAL A 111 4.58 -3.14 6.94
C VAL A 111 4.32 -4.42 7.72
N ALA A 112 3.14 -5.02 7.53
CA ALA A 112 2.82 -6.29 8.16
C ALA A 112 3.33 -7.44 7.28
N LEU A 113 4.20 -8.27 7.85
CA LEU A 113 4.71 -9.47 7.20
C LEU A 113 3.87 -10.68 7.62
N GLU A 114 3.59 -11.56 6.68
CA GLU A 114 2.94 -12.83 7.00
C GLU A 114 3.85 -13.65 7.94
N PRO A 115 3.33 -14.28 9.01
CA PRO A 115 4.12 -15.15 9.88
C PRO A 115 5.03 -16.16 9.15
N PRO A 116 4.61 -16.83 8.06
CA PRO A 116 5.49 -17.69 7.29
C PRO A 116 6.62 -16.95 6.55
N ASP A 117 6.42 -15.69 6.13
CA ASP A 117 7.49 -14.92 5.49
C ASP A 117 8.58 -14.56 6.53
N VAL A 118 8.18 -14.29 7.78
CA VAL A 118 9.13 -14.06 8.88
C VAL A 118 9.90 -15.32 9.23
N ARG A 119 9.22 -16.47 9.38
CA ARG A 119 9.86 -17.72 9.82
C ARG A 119 10.63 -18.44 8.72
N HIS A 120 10.21 -18.35 7.46
CA HIS A 120 10.80 -19.12 6.37
C HIS A 120 11.61 -18.27 5.40
N LEU A 121 11.14 -17.08 5.02
CA LEU A 121 11.81 -16.29 3.98
C LEU A 121 12.90 -15.38 4.56
N LEU A 122 12.71 -14.83 5.76
CA LEU A 122 13.74 -14.00 6.40
C LEU A 122 14.91 -14.80 6.99
N LEU A 123 14.72 -16.10 7.24
CA LEU A 123 15.78 -17.01 7.70
C LEU A 123 16.45 -17.77 6.55
N ALA A 124 15.87 -17.76 5.35
CA ALA A 124 16.47 -18.36 4.16
C ALA A 124 17.67 -17.53 3.66
N PRO A 125 18.63 -18.14 2.94
CA PRO A 125 19.78 -17.46 2.33
C PRO A 125 19.35 -16.65 1.08
N ILE A 126 18.40 -15.73 1.26
CA ILE A 126 17.86 -14.86 0.22
C ILE A 126 17.95 -13.42 0.73
N SER A 127 18.30 -12.48 -0.16
CA SER A 127 18.39 -11.07 0.22
C SER A 127 17.05 -10.54 0.76
N ARG A 128 17.09 -9.88 1.93
CA ARG A 128 15.90 -9.35 2.60
C ARG A 128 15.14 -8.34 1.73
N GLY A 129 15.86 -7.55 0.94
CA GLY A 129 15.28 -6.58 0.01
C GLY A 129 14.32 -7.21 -1.00
N VAL A 130 14.66 -8.38 -1.54
CA VAL A 130 13.78 -9.11 -2.49
C VAL A 130 12.49 -9.57 -1.81
N VAL A 131 12.57 -10.05 -0.56
CA VAL A 131 11.40 -10.49 0.21
C VAL A 131 10.48 -9.29 0.53
N MET A 132 11.06 -8.13 0.88
CA MET A 132 10.32 -6.94 1.34
C MET A 132 9.74 -6.05 0.22
N ARG A 133 10.34 -6.04 -0.98
CA ARG A 133 9.94 -5.14 -2.08
C ARG A 133 8.44 -5.14 -2.37
N ARG A 134 7.82 -6.32 -2.45
CA ARG A 134 6.40 -6.45 -2.80
C ARG A 134 5.46 -5.97 -1.67
N PRO A 135 5.61 -6.42 -0.41
CA PRO A 135 4.85 -5.86 0.72
C PRO A 135 4.96 -4.33 0.83
N VAL A 136 6.17 -3.80 0.68
CA VAL A 136 6.42 -2.35 0.74
C VAL A 136 5.72 -1.62 -0.40
N ALA A 137 5.88 -2.10 -1.65
CA ALA A 137 5.22 -1.48 -2.80
C ALA A 137 3.69 -1.54 -2.72
N GLN A 138 3.12 -2.65 -2.24
CA GLN A 138 1.68 -2.78 -2.01
C GLN A 138 1.20 -1.78 -0.96
N ARG A 139 1.95 -1.60 0.13
CA ARG A 139 1.65 -0.60 1.15
C ARG A 139 1.68 0.81 0.57
N ILE A 140 2.77 1.20 -0.08
CA ILE A 140 2.92 2.51 -0.73
C ILE A 140 1.76 2.78 -1.68
N ARG A 141 1.41 1.81 -2.53
CA ARG A 141 0.30 1.95 -3.48
C ARG A 141 -1.04 2.15 -2.77
N SER A 142 -1.31 1.38 -1.70
CA SER A 142 -2.55 1.51 -0.93
C SER A 142 -2.66 2.86 -0.22
N THR A 143 -1.58 3.33 0.41
CA THR A 143 -1.54 4.64 1.08
C THR A 143 -1.62 5.78 0.08
N ALA A 144 -0.95 5.67 -1.08
CA ALA A 144 -1.03 6.65 -2.14
C ALA A 144 -2.44 6.72 -2.74
N ALA A 145 -3.09 5.58 -2.98
CA ALA A 145 -4.46 5.55 -3.50
C ALA A 145 -5.45 6.19 -2.52
N ALA A 146 -5.33 5.89 -1.22
CA ALA A 146 -6.16 6.52 -0.19
C ALA A 146 -5.93 8.03 -0.12
N GLY A 147 -4.67 8.48 -0.12
CA GLY A 147 -4.32 9.89 -0.13
C GLY A 147 -4.83 10.62 -1.38
N ALA A 148 -4.71 9.99 -2.56
CA ALA A 148 -5.20 10.55 -3.82
C ALA A 148 -6.72 10.76 -3.80
N LEU A 149 -7.49 9.82 -3.25
CA LEU A 149 -8.95 9.97 -3.12
C LEU A 149 -9.30 11.17 -2.24
N VAL A 150 -8.63 11.34 -1.10
CA VAL A 150 -8.84 12.48 -0.21
C VAL A 150 -8.49 13.79 -0.92
N GLY A 151 -7.34 13.84 -1.60
CA GLY A 151 -6.91 15.03 -2.36
C GLY A 151 -7.85 15.40 -3.51
N VAL A 152 -8.43 14.41 -4.20
CA VAL A 152 -9.43 14.68 -5.25
C VAL A 152 -10.69 15.30 -4.66
N VAL A 153 -11.19 14.79 -3.53
CA VAL A 153 -12.39 15.34 -2.87
C VAL A 153 -12.13 16.78 -2.40
N ALA A 154 -10.97 17.03 -1.78
CA ALA A 154 -10.54 18.37 -1.38
C ALA A 154 -10.47 19.31 -2.60
N GLY A 155 -9.83 18.87 -3.69
CA GLY A 155 -9.67 19.67 -4.91
C GLY A 155 -11.00 20.01 -5.60
N VAL A 156 -11.96 19.08 -5.61
CA VAL A 156 -13.31 19.33 -6.14
C VAL A 156 -14.07 20.35 -5.28
N LEU A 157 -13.87 20.35 -3.96
CA LEU A 157 -14.46 21.36 -3.08
C LEU A 157 -13.79 22.73 -3.26
N ALA A 158 -12.46 22.77 -3.34
CA ALA A 158 -11.69 23.99 -3.57
C ALA A 158 -12.08 24.66 -4.90
N ALA A 159 -12.27 23.88 -5.95
CA ALA A 159 -12.70 24.35 -7.27
C ALA A 159 -14.05 25.08 -7.30
N ARG A 160 -14.93 24.85 -6.32
CA ARG A 160 -16.22 25.56 -6.23
C ARG A 160 -16.08 26.96 -5.65
N ARG A 161 -14.96 27.27 -4.98
CA ARG A 161 -14.78 28.50 -4.20
C ARG A 161 -13.58 29.33 -4.67
N LEU A 162 -12.56 28.71 -5.25
CA LEU A 162 -11.34 29.38 -5.70
C LEU A 162 -11.34 29.58 -7.22
N PRO A 163 -10.83 30.72 -7.71
CA PRO A 163 -10.69 30.94 -9.15
C PRO A 163 -9.74 29.89 -9.75
N GLY A 164 -10.13 29.29 -10.88
CA GLY A 164 -9.38 28.24 -11.56
C GLY A 164 -10.29 27.13 -12.10
N SER A 165 -9.72 26.16 -12.80
CA SER A 165 -10.48 25.01 -13.30
C SER A 165 -10.53 23.88 -12.27
N ALA A 166 -11.67 23.17 -12.22
CA ALA A 166 -11.84 22.05 -11.29
C ALA A 166 -10.84 20.92 -11.48
N THR A 167 -10.41 20.71 -12.72
CA THR A 167 -9.39 19.72 -13.06
C THR A 167 -8.00 20.11 -12.55
N ALA A 168 -7.66 21.40 -12.49
CA ALA A 168 -6.38 21.86 -11.94
C ALA A 168 -6.32 21.65 -10.41
N TRP A 169 -7.39 21.98 -9.70
CA TRP A 169 -7.49 21.76 -8.26
C TRP A 169 -7.52 20.27 -7.88
N ALA A 170 -8.30 19.46 -8.62
CA ALA A 170 -8.32 18.01 -8.42
C ALA A 170 -6.97 17.35 -8.73
N ALA A 171 -6.22 17.83 -9.74
CA ALA A 171 -4.90 17.32 -10.07
C ALA A 171 -3.81 17.75 -9.06
N ALA A 172 -3.96 18.90 -8.42
CA ALA A 172 -3.07 19.39 -7.37
C ALA A 172 -3.28 18.67 -6.03
N GLY A 173 -4.43 18.00 -5.84
CA GLY A 173 -4.77 17.26 -4.62
C GLY A 173 -5.05 18.14 -3.40
N ALA A 174 -5.45 19.39 -3.63
CA ALA A 174 -5.43 20.49 -2.67
C ALA A 174 -6.78 20.78 -2.03
#